data_AF-A0A7Y0S5N1-F1
#
_entry.id   AF-A0A7Y0S5N1-F1
#
_cell.length_a   1.000
_cell.length_b   1.000
_cell.length_c   1.000
_cell.angle_alpha   90.00
_cell.angle_beta   90.00
_cell.angle_gamma   90.00
#
_symmetry.space_group_name_H-M   'P 1'
#
loop_
_entity.id
_entity.type
_entity.pdbx_description
1 polymer ?
#
loop_
_entity_poly.entity_id
_entity_poly.type
_entity_poly.pdbx_seq_one_letter_code
_entity_poly.pdbx_strand_id
1 'polypeptide(L)' 'MENYQLVLASTSPFRQQLLEKLSLPFTTQSPICDETPLPSESPQDLVLRLAQIKAESCSVSQS' A
#
# COMPACT_ATOMS: atom_id res chain seq x y z
N MET A 1 -21.60 -4.25 10.04
CA MET A 1 -20.22 -3.85 9.70
C MET A 1 -20.32 -3.17 8.35
N GLU A 2 -19.81 -1.95 8.22
CA GLU A 2 -19.74 -1.28 6.92
C GLU A 2 -18.92 -2.13 5.95
N ASN A 3 -19.38 -2.20 4.70
CA ASN A 3 -18.79 -3.03 3.68
C ASN A 3 -17.62 -2.25 3.05
N TYR A 4 -16.48 -2.21 3.74
CA TYR A 4 -15.29 -1.54 3.24
C TYR A 4 -14.58 -2.42 2.20
N GLN A 5 -14.19 -1.81 1.08
CA GLN A 5 -13.28 -2.44 0.14
C GLN A 5 -11.83 -2.25 0.62
N LEU A 6 -11.10 -3.34 0.80
CA LEU A 6 -9.67 -3.31 1.12
C LEU A 6 -8.83 -3.29 -0.17
N VAL A 7 -7.86 -2.37 -0.24
CA VAL A 7 -6.92 -2.26 -1.36
C VAL A 7 -5.50 -2.41 -0.85
N LEU A 8 -4.73 -3.34 -1.44
CA LEU A 8 -3.30 -3.49 -1.22
C LEU A 8 -2.53 -2.67 -2.26
N ALA A 9 -1.97 -1.54 -1.83
CA ALA A 9 -1.14 -0.65 -2.64
C ALA A 9 0.30 -1.19 -2.83
N SER A 10 0.42 -2.40 -3.39
CA SER A 10 1.69 -3.09 -3.60
C SER A 10 1.57 -4.11 -4.73
N THR A 11 2.59 -4.16 -5.58
CA THR A 11 2.76 -5.18 -6.64
C THR A 11 3.58 -6.39 -6.19
N SER A 12 4.06 -6.42 -4.93
CA SER A 12 4.84 -7.53 -4.41
C SER A 12 3.99 -8.80 -4.22
N PRO A 13 4.33 -9.93 -4.86
CA PRO A 13 3.61 -11.19 -4.69
C PRO A 13 3.71 -11.73 -3.25
N PHE A 14 4.82 -11.45 -2.57
CA PHE A 14 4.99 -11.88 -1.17
C PHE A 14 4.05 -11.14 -0.21
N ARG A 15 3.85 -9.82 -0.39
CA ARG A 15 2.91 -9.05 0.43
C ARG A 15 1.46 -9.49 0.19
N GLN A 16 1.12 -9.82 -1.05
CA GLN A 16 -0.19 -10.39 -1.39
C GLN A 16 -0.42 -11.70 -0.64
N GLN A 17 0.52 -12.64 -0.71
CA GLN A 17 0.46 -13.93 0.00
C GLN A 17 0.37 -13.76 1.53
N LEU A 18 1.01 -12.74 2.11
CA LEU A 18 0.88 -12.45 3.54
C LEU A 18 -0.52 -11.95 3.89
N LEU A 19 -1.10 -11.06 3.07
CA LEU A 19 -2.43 -10.50 3.32
C LEU A 19 -3.54 -11.53 3.10
N GLU A 20 -3.37 -12.45 2.13
CA GLU A 20 -4.27 -13.58 1.89
C GLU A 20 -4.51 -14.45 3.13
N LYS A 21 -3.52 -14.55 4.04
CA LYS A 21 -3.66 -15.30 5.30
C LYS A 21 -4.73 -14.75 6.24
N LEU A 22 -5.14 -13.49 6.05
CA LEU A 22 -6.21 -12.88 6.84
C LEU A 22 -7.61 -13.30 6.36
N SER A 23 -7.72 -13.99 5.23
CA SER A 23 -9.00 -14.43 4.64
C SER A 23 -10.00 -13.29 4.42
N LEU A 24 -9.50 -12.08 4.12
CA LEU A 24 -10.30 -10.91 3.78
C LEU A 24 -10.33 -10.71 2.26
N PRO A 25 -11.47 -10.28 1.69
CA PRO A 25 -11.49 -9.84 0.30
C PRO A 25 -10.70 -8.55 0.15
N PHE A 26 -9.78 -8.49 -0.81
CA PHE A 26 -9.05 -7.28 -1.16
C PHE A 26 -8.71 -7.27 -2.65
N THR A 27 -8.42 -6.08 -3.18
CA THR A 27 -7.87 -5.90 -4.53
C THR A 27 -6.45 -5.36 -4.45
N THR A 28 -5.63 -5.59 -5.47
CA THR A 28 -4.29 -5.01 -5.55
C THR A 28 -4.28 -3.86 -6.55
N GLN A 29 -3.49 -2.83 -6.25
CA GLN A 29 -3.25 -1.73 -7.17
C GLN A 29 -1.78 -1.34 -7.11
N SER A 30 -1.19 -1.06 -8.28
CA SER A 30 0.18 -0.58 -8.35
C SER A 30 0.22 0.87 -7.86
N PRO A 31 0.99 1.18 -6.82
CA PRO A 31 1.11 2.54 -6.33
C PRO A 31 1.95 3.40 -7.27
N ILE A 32 1.71 4.71 -7.23
CA ILE A 32 2.55 5.73 -7.87
C ILE A 32 3.33 6.41 -6.75
N CYS A 33 4.63 6.10 -6.65
CA CYS A 33 5.49 6.60 -5.58
C CYS A 33 6.91 6.77 -6.08
N ASP A 34 7.50 7.94 -5.86
CA ASP A 34 8.94 8.13 -5.97
C ASP A 34 9.63 7.60 -4.71
N GLU A 35 10.46 6.57 -4.88
CA GLU A 35 11.15 5.88 -3.78
C GLU A 35 12.53 6.50 -3.48
N THR A 36 12.90 7.58 -4.16
CA THR A 36 14.15 8.28 -3.92
C THR A 36 14.18 8.84 -2.48
N PRO A 37 15.22 8.53 -1.68
CA PRO A 37 15.37 9.09 -0.35
C PRO A 37 15.57 10.61 -0.39
N LEU A 38 14.95 11.32 0.55
CA LEU A 38 15.20 12.75 0.73
C LEU A 38 16.55 12.98 1.42
N PRO A 39 17.19 14.16 1.22
CA PRO A 39 18.40 14.51 1.94
C PRO A 39 18.18 14.44 3.46
N SER A 40 19.10 13.77 4.16
CA SER A 40 19.06 13.59 5.63
C SER A 40 17.84 12.82 6.16
N GLU A 41 17.08 12.12 5.30
CA GLU A 41 15.99 11.26 5.71
C GLU A 41 16.53 9.98 6.37
N SER A 42 16.02 9.65 7.56
CA SER A 42 16.39 8.39 8.21
C SER A 42 15.74 7.20 7.49
N PRO A 43 16.31 5.99 7.57
CA PRO A 43 15.69 4.81 7.00
C PRO A 43 14.26 4.57 7.50
N GLN A 44 13.98 4.90 8.77
CA GLN A 44 12.66 4.78 9.39
C GLN A 44 11.67 5.77 8.81
N ASP A 45 12.09 7.03 8.64
CA ASP A 45 11.24 8.08 8.07
C ASP A 45 10.94 7.80 6.61
N LEU A 46 11.95 7.33 5.86
CA LEU A 46 11.80 6.90 4.48
C LEU A 46 10.72 5.83 4.34
N VAL A 47 10.80 4.73 5.09
CA VAL A 47 9.83 3.63 4.96
C VAL A 47 8.42 4.08 5.35
N LEU A 48 8.28 4.94 6.36
CA LEU A 48 7.00 5.48 6.79
C LEU A 48 6.39 6.36 5.69
N ARG A 49 7.17 7.33 5.18
CA ARG A 49 6.76 8.24 4.10
C ARG A 49 6.35 7.45 2.86
N LEU A 50 7.16 6.50 2.42
CA LEU A 50 6.87 5.70 1.23
C LEU A 50 5.62 4.82 1.42
N ALA A 51 5.42 4.24 2.60
CA ALA A 51 4.22 3.46 2.88
C ALA A 51 2.95 4.30 2.78
N GLN A 52 2.98 5.52 3.33
CA GLN A 52 1.87 6.47 3.24
C GLN A 52 1.59 6.91 1.79
N ILE A 53 2.62 7.36 1.06
CA ILE A 53 2.47 7.80 -0.34
C ILE A 53 1.90 6.67 -1.21
N LYS A 54 2.40 5.43 -1.03
CA LYS A 54 1.88 4.28 -1.76
C LYS A 54 0.38 4.08 -1.50
N ALA A 55 -0.05 4.13 -0.25
CA ALA A 55 -1.46 3.99 0.12
C ALA A 55 -2.33 5.12 -0.48
N GLU A 56 -1.88 6.37 -0.38
CA GLU A 56 -2.59 7.55 -0.88
C GLU A 56 -2.68 7.60 -2.41
N SER A 57 -1.69 7.02 -3.12
CA SER A 57 -1.68 6.96 -4.58
C SER A 57 -2.71 5.97 -5.17
N CYS A 58 -3.29 5.12 -4.33
CA CYS A 58 -4.30 4.14 -4.71
C CYS A 58 -5.68 4.57 -4.21
N SER A 59 -6.70 4.36 -5.02
CA SER A 59 -8.08 4.73 -4.71
C SER A 59 -8.96 3.48 -4.67
N VAL A 60 -9.94 3.44 -3.77
CA VAL A 60 -11.06 2.50 -3.90
C VAL A 60 -11.93 2.92 -5.08
N SER A 61 -12.19 2.00 -6.00
CA SER A 61 -13.16 2.24 -7.08
C SER A 61 -14.53 2.49 -6.45
N GLN A 62 -15.00 3.73 -6.51
CA GLN A 62 -16.38 4.03 -6.13
C GLN A 62 -17.30 3.41 -7.19
N SER A 63 -18.17 2.50 -6.74
CA SER A 63 -19.30 2.00 -7.54
C SER A 63 -20.46 2.97 -7.45
#